data_AF-A0A7I5EA35-F1
#
_entry.id   AF-A0A7I5EA35-F1
#
_cell.length_a   1.000
_cell.length_b   1.000
_cell.length_c   1.000
_cell.angle_alpha   90.00
_cell.angle_beta   90.00
_cell.angle_gamma   90.00
#
_symmetry.space_group_name_H-M   'P 1'
#
loop_
_entity.id
_entity.type
_entity.pdbx_description
1 polymer ?
#
loop_
_entity_poly.entity_id
_entity_poly.type
_entity_poly.pdbx_seq_one_letter_code
_entity_poly.pdbx_strand_id
1 'polypeptide(L)'
;MRQFEREHLNEKVLEAGLPNPGGPIQQTWSNAVKVILRCAKETPGETRRGFRGDKEACFWNDEVKCVVRQKSSANMRWQRARAREDLAAYRTSERLAKAAVA
;
A
#
# COMPACT_ATOMS: atom_id res chain seq x y z
N MET A 1 11.31 -40.54 8.77
CA MET A 1 11.35 -39.48 7.75
C MET A 1 10.65 -38.19 8.20
N ARG A 2 9.36 -38.21 8.58
CA ARG A 2 8.59 -36.98 8.92
C ARG A 2 9.14 -36.10 10.07
N GLN A 3 9.84 -36.68 11.05
CA GLN A 3 10.40 -35.93 12.18
C GLN A 3 11.61 -35.09 11.74
N PHE A 4 12.52 -35.70 10.96
CA PHE A 4 13.72 -35.05 10.44
C PHE A 4 13.38 -33.89 9.51
N GLU A 5 12.38 -34.06 8.63
CA GLU A 5 11.89 -32.99 7.76
C GLU A 5 11.34 -31.80 8.56
N ARG A 6 10.65 -32.08 9.67
CA ARG A 6 10.11 -31.03 10.55
C ARG A 6 11.22 -30.28 11.29
N GLU A 7 12.22 -30.98 11.79
CA GLU A 7 13.37 -30.40 12.48
C GLU A 7 14.19 -29.51 11.53
N HIS A 8 14.44 -30.01 10.31
CA HIS A 8 15.11 -29.26 9.25
C HIS A 8 14.35 -27.99 8.84
N LEU A 9 13.02 -28.07 8.76
CA LEU A 9 12.19 -26.89 8.49
C LEU A 9 12.25 -25.87 9.63
N ASN A 10 12.22 -26.34 10.88
CA ASN A 10 12.33 -25.45 12.04
C ASN A 10 13.67 -24.71 12.07
N GLU A 11 14.75 -25.39 11.74
CA GLU A 11 16.09 -24.81 11.65
C GLU A 11 16.16 -23.71 10.58
N LYS A 12 15.65 -23.97 9.37
CA LYS A 12 15.57 -22.97 8.29
C LYS A 12 14.73 -21.75 8.66
N VAL A 13 13.64 -21.94 9.40
CA VAL A 13 12.78 -20.85 9.88
C VAL A 13 13.53 -19.98 10.89
N LEU A 14 14.27 -20.60 11.81
CA LEU A 14 15.12 -19.89 12.78
C LEU A 14 16.26 -19.12 12.09
N GLU A 15 16.92 -19.73 11.11
CA GLU A 15 17.98 -19.10 10.30
C GLU A 15 17.46 -17.86 9.55
N ALA A 16 16.23 -17.92 9.04
CA ALA A 16 15.56 -16.79 8.40
C ALA A 16 15.11 -15.68 9.39
N GLY A 17 15.40 -15.82 10.69
CA GLY A 17 15.01 -14.87 11.72
C GLY A 17 13.51 -14.85 12.02
N LEU A 18 12.80 -15.90 11.63
CA LEU A 18 11.37 -16.11 11.90
C LEU A 18 11.18 -16.81 13.26
N PRO A 19 10.02 -16.64 13.91
CA PRO A 19 9.76 -17.24 15.21
C PRO A 19 9.67 -18.77 15.16
N ASN A 20 10.15 -19.42 16.22
CA ASN A 20 10.10 -20.87 16.37
C ASN A 20 8.65 -21.41 16.28
N PRO A 21 8.32 -22.25 15.28
CA PRO A 21 6.98 -22.80 15.11
C PRO A 21 6.68 -23.98 16.05
N GLY A 22 7.69 -24.56 16.71
CA GLY A 22 7.54 -25.65 17.67
C GLY A 22 7.25 -25.19 19.11
N GLY A 23 7.18 -23.88 19.35
CA GLY A 23 6.88 -23.30 20.66
C GLY A 23 5.39 -23.24 20.99
N PRO A 24 5.02 -22.75 22.19
CA PRO A 24 3.63 -22.50 22.54
C PRO A 24 2.98 -21.53 21.54
N ILE A 25 1.80 -21.92 21.02
CA ILE A 25 1.14 -21.20 19.92
C ILE A 25 1.01 -19.69 20.17
N GLN A 26 0.62 -19.29 21.39
CA GLN A 26 0.46 -17.88 21.75
C GLN A 26 1.78 -17.10 21.69
N GLN A 27 2.88 -17.73 22.10
CA GLN A 27 4.20 -17.11 22.11
C GLN A 27 4.78 -17.02 20.70
N THR A 28 4.60 -18.06 19.88
CA THR A 28 4.97 -18.05 18.47
C THR A 28 4.24 -16.96 17.70
N TRP A 29 2.92 -16.82 17.89
CA TRP A 29 2.15 -15.74 17.27
C TRP A 29 2.59 -14.35 17.73
N SER A 30 2.83 -14.17 19.04
CA SER A 30 3.31 -12.90 19.58
C SER A 30 4.67 -12.49 18.98
N ASN A 31 5.56 -13.46 18.80
CA ASN A 31 6.87 -13.22 18.17
C ASN A 31 6.75 -12.97 16.67
N ALA A 32 5.84 -13.67 15.97
CA ALA A 32 5.56 -13.43 14.55
C ALA A 32 5.10 -12.00 14.29
N VAL A 33 4.17 -11.50 15.11
CA VAL A 33 3.69 -10.12 15.02
C VAL A 33 4.83 -9.13 15.19
N LYS A 34 5.74 -9.34 16.15
CA LYS A 34 6.91 -8.46 16.35
C LYS A 34 7.84 -8.44 15.13
N VAL A 35 8.11 -9.61 14.55
CA VAL A 35 8.97 -9.71 13.35
C VAL A 35 8.33 -9.02 12.16
N ILE A 36 7.04 -9.25 11.90
CA ILE A 36 6.29 -8.60 10.82
C ILE A 36 6.30 -7.09 11.00
N LEU A 37 6.02 -6.59 12.22
CA LEU A 37 6.02 -5.15 12.49
C LEU A 37 7.41 -4.53 12.32
N ARG A 38 8.48 -5.22 12.73
CA ARG A 38 9.85 -4.76 12.50
C ARG A 38 10.15 -4.67 11.00
N CYS A 39 9.90 -5.73 10.24
CA CYS A 39 10.11 -5.73 8.79
C CYS A 39 9.27 -4.64 8.09
N ALA A 40 8.02 -4.45 8.53
CA ALA A 40 7.13 -3.41 8.02
C ALA A 40 7.53 -1.98 8.44
N LYS A 41 8.42 -1.80 9.42
CA LYS A 41 9.04 -0.49 9.70
C LYS A 41 10.29 -0.28 8.86
N GLU A 42 11.06 -1.35 8.64
CA GLU A 42 12.35 -1.31 7.94
C GLU A 42 12.21 -1.25 6.41
N THR A 43 11.25 -1.96 5.80
CA THR A 43 11.11 -2.03 4.33
C THR A 43 10.33 -0.85 3.72
N PRO A 44 9.13 -0.50 4.22
CA PRO A 44 8.32 0.60 3.68
C PRO A 44 8.62 1.95 4.35
N GLY A 45 9.37 1.97 5.45
CA GLY A 45 9.44 3.11 6.37
C GLY A 45 8.17 3.27 7.21
N GLU A 46 8.31 3.76 8.44
CA GLU A 46 7.16 4.05 9.31
C GLU A 46 6.33 5.19 8.70
N THR A 47 5.13 4.88 8.18
CA THR A 47 4.24 5.87 7.58
C THR A 47 3.75 6.84 8.68
N ARG A 48 4.48 7.93 8.90
CA ARG A 48 4.01 9.01 9.77
C ARG A 48 2.69 9.54 9.22
N ARG A 49 1.62 9.55 10.03
CA ARG A 49 0.37 10.24 9.67
C ARG A 49 0.72 11.68 9.28
N GLY A 50 0.37 12.07 8.05
CA GLY A 50 0.66 13.40 7.50
C GLY A 50 1.90 13.46 6.59
N PHE A 51 2.73 12.42 6.55
CA PHE A 51 3.80 12.31 5.56
C PHE A 51 3.17 11.91 4.22
N ARG A 52 3.07 12.88 3.29
CA ARG A 52 2.87 12.56 1.88
C ARG A 52 4.19 11.92 1.44
N GLY A 53 4.27 10.59 1.51
CA GLY A 53 5.43 9.87 0.98
C GLY A 53 5.78 10.35 -0.42
N ASP A 54 7.05 10.18 -0.81
CA ASP A 54 7.50 10.52 -2.16
C ASP A 54 6.55 9.89 -3.18
N LYS A 55 5.75 10.75 -3.83
CA LYS A 55 4.82 10.35 -4.90
C LYS A 55 5.56 9.85 -6.13
N GLU A 56 6.88 9.90 -6.12
CA GLU A 56 7.74 9.34 -7.14
C GLU A 56 7.64 7.80 -7.21
N ALA A 57 7.25 7.14 -6.11
CA ALA A 57 7.00 5.69 -6.11
C ALA A 57 5.64 5.28 -6.73
N CYS A 58 4.87 6.21 -7.30
CA CYS A 58 3.63 5.87 -7.99
C CYS A 58 3.95 5.38 -9.41
N PHE A 59 3.55 4.14 -9.72
CA PHE A 59 3.70 3.46 -11.02
C PHE A 59 3.16 4.25 -12.22
N TRP A 60 2.36 5.29 -11.99
CA TRP A 60 1.81 6.14 -13.05
C TRP A 60 2.83 7.15 -13.56
N ASN A 61 2.88 7.31 -14.88
CA ASN A 61 3.68 8.35 -15.52
C ASN A 61 3.13 9.76 -15.21
N ASP A 62 3.92 10.79 -15.52
CA ASP A 62 3.58 12.18 -15.19
C ASP A 62 2.34 12.71 -15.92
N GLU A 63 2.06 12.21 -17.11
CA GLU A 63 0.86 12.56 -17.88
C GLU A 63 -0.40 12.06 -17.16
N VAL A 64 -0.40 10.78 -16.74
CA VAL A 64 -1.49 10.19 -15.95
C VAL A 64 -1.67 10.94 -14.63
N LYS A 65 -0.58 11.31 -13.96
CA LYS A 65 -0.63 12.14 -12.74
C LYS A 65 -1.26 13.50 -13.02
N CYS A 66 -0.93 14.14 -14.15
CA CYS A 66 -1.45 15.44 -14.53
C CYS A 66 -2.97 15.41 -14.74
N VAL A 67 -3.46 14.47 -15.56
CA VAL A 67 -4.90 14.37 -15.88
C VAL A 67 -5.74 14.00 -14.64
N VAL A 68 -5.20 13.16 -13.75
CA VAL A 68 -5.87 12.83 -12.48
C VAL A 68 -5.95 14.04 -11.55
N ARG A 69 -4.89 14.87 -11.49
CA ARG A 69 -4.92 16.14 -10.74
C ARG A 69 -5.96 17.10 -11.32
N GLN A 70 -6.03 17.22 -12.64
CA GLN A 70 -7.01 18.08 -13.31
C GLN A 70 -8.45 17.63 -13.01
N LYS A 71 -8.72 16.32 -13.07
CA LYS A 71 -10.00 15.74 -12.65
C LYS A 71 -10.33 16.09 -11.19
N SER A 72 -9.36 15.92 -10.29
CA SER A 72 -9.54 16.23 -8.86
C SER A 72 -9.91 17.69 -8.63
N SER A 73 -9.22 18.62 -9.30
CA SER A 73 -9.53 20.06 -9.24
C SER A 73 -10.89 20.41 -9.82
N ALA A 74 -11.35 19.73 -10.87
CA ALA A 74 -12.69 19.92 -11.42
C ALA A 74 -13.77 19.39 -10.45
N ASN A 75 -13.54 18.25 -9.81
CA ASN A 75 -14.45 17.72 -8.78
C ASN A 75 -14.58 18.69 -7.59
N MET A 76 -13.46 19.24 -7.11
CA MET A 76 -13.50 20.21 -6.02
C MET A 76 -14.26 21.48 -6.39
N ARG A 77 -14.12 21.97 -7.63
CA ARG A 77 -14.90 23.12 -8.12
C ARG A 77 -16.39 22.81 -8.14
N TRP A 78 -16.78 21.67 -8.73
CA TRP A 78 -18.18 21.23 -8.74
C TRP A 78 -18.75 21.05 -7.32
N GLN A 79 -18.00 20.45 -6.39
CA GLN A 79 -18.48 20.26 -5.03
C GLN A 79 -18.73 21.59 -4.30
N ARG A 80 -17.91 22.61 -4.57
CA ARG A 80 -18.07 23.96 -3.97
C ARG A 80 -19.22 24.74 -4.59
N ALA A 81 -19.26 24.84 -5.91
CA ALA A 81 -20.24 25.68 -6.60
C ALA A 81 -21.59 24.99 -6.84
N ARG A 82 -21.59 23.65 -6.92
CA ARG A 82 -22.74 22.82 -7.33
C ARG A 82 -23.38 23.25 -8.66
N ALA A 83 -22.65 23.99 -9.49
CA ALA A 83 -23.09 24.46 -10.79
C ALA A 83 -23.11 23.32 -11.82
N ARG A 84 -24.00 23.43 -12.82
CA ARG A 84 -24.14 22.41 -13.89
C ARG A 84 -22.96 22.45 -14.84
N GLU A 85 -22.40 23.63 -15.07
CA GLU A 85 -21.23 23.87 -15.91
C GLU A 85 -19.99 23.20 -15.31
N ASP A 86 -19.80 23.33 -13.99
CA ASP A 86 -18.71 22.65 -13.28
C ASP A 86 -18.88 21.12 -13.29
N LEU A 87 -20.13 20.63 -13.25
CA LEU A 87 -20.41 19.19 -13.37
C LEU A 87 -20.03 18.67 -14.77
N ALA A 88 -20.32 19.44 -15.83
CA ALA A 88 -19.94 19.09 -17.20
C ALA A 88 -18.41 19.06 -17.35
N ALA A 89 -17.72 20.07 -16.82
CA ALA A 89 -16.26 20.12 -16.82
C ALA A 89 -15.64 18.94 -16.04
N TYR A 90 -16.19 18.60 -14.87
CA TYR A 90 -15.79 17.42 -14.11
C TYR A 90 -15.97 16.13 -14.92
N ARG A 91 -17.14 15.91 -15.52
CA ARG A 91 -17.42 14.69 -16.32
C ARG A 91 -16.47 14.55 -17.51
N THR A 92 -16.15 15.64 -18.20
CA THR A 92 -15.16 15.61 -19.27
C THR A 92 -13.78 15.22 -18.75
N SER A 93 -13.33 15.85 -17.66
CA SER A 93 -12.03 15.51 -17.03
C SER A 93 -11.98 14.09 -16.46
N GLU A 94 -13.12 13.56 -16.00
CA GLU A 94 -13.23 12.17 -15.52
C GLU A 94 -13.04 11.16 -16.66
N ARG A 95 -13.61 11.42 -17.84
CA ARG A 95 -13.41 10.57 -19.01
C ARG A 95 -11.95 10.55 -19.46
N LEU A 96 -11.31 11.70 -19.51
CA LEU A 96 -9.89 11.82 -19.88
C LEU A 96 -9.00 11.07 -18.88
N ALA A 97 -9.26 11.22 -17.58
CA ALA A 97 -8.51 10.49 -16.55
C ALA A 97 -8.74 8.97 -16.62
N LYS A 98 -9.96 8.51 -16.94
CA LYS A 98 -10.24 7.08 -17.15
C LYS A 98 -9.50 6.54 -18.38
N ALA A 99 -9.49 7.29 -19.48
CA ALA A 99 -8.81 6.89 -20.71
C ALA A 99 -7.29 6.81 -20.54
N ALA A 100 -6.68 7.72 -19.77
CA ALA A 100 -5.24 7.71 -19.56
C ALA A 100 -4.74 6.59 -18.63
N VAL A 101 -5.62 6.02 -17.81
CA VAL A 101 -5.29 4.92 -16.87
C VAL A 101 -5.57 3.54 -17.48
N ALA A 102 -6.43 3.47 -18.51
CA ALA A 102 -6.81 2.24 -19.20
C ALA A 102 -5.70 1.72 -20.12
#